data_AF-A0A941A2M8-F1
#
_entry.id   AF-A0A941A2M8-F1
#
_cell.length_a   1.000
_cell.length_b   1.000
_cell.length_c   1.000
_cell.angle_alpha   90.00
_cell.angle_beta   90.00
_cell.angle_gamma   90.00
#
_symmetry.space_group_name_H-M   'P 1'
#
loop_
_entity.id
_entity.type
_entity.pdbx_description
1 polymer ?
#
loop_
_entity_poly.entity_id
_entity_poly.type
_entity_poly.pdbx_seq_one_letter_code
_entity_poly.pdbx_strand_id
1 'polypeptide(L)' 'MKDLLPVAEKLATRLKERRETVAVAESSAGGLISAELLAQPGASAYFLGGA' A
#
# COMPACT_ATOMS: atom_id res chain seq x y z
N MET A 1 17.45 -5.52 -4.04
CA MET A 1 16.13 -4.91 -3.83
C MET A 1 16.10 -4.40 -2.40
N LYS A 2 15.85 -3.12 -2.14
CA LYS A 2 15.67 -2.63 -0.76
C LYS A 2 14.31 -3.12 -0.27
N ASP A 3 14.22 -3.59 0.98
CA ASP A 3 12.96 -4.12 1.54
C ASP A 3 11.86 -3.04 1.52
N LEU A 4 10.78 -3.32 0.78
CA LEU A 4 9.61 -2.43 0.68
C LEU A 4 8.62 -2.66 1.84
N LEU A 5 8.67 -3.83 2.49
CA LEU A 5 7.75 -4.22 3.56
C LEU A 5 7.73 -3.20 4.72
N PRO A 6 8.89 -2.75 5.24
CA PRO A 6 8.89 -1.78 6.34
C PRO A 6 8.36 -0.40 5.94
N VAL A 7 8.36 -0.08 4.64
CA VAL A 7 7.81 1.18 4.14
C VAL A 7 6.29 1.07 4.00
N ALA A 8 5.80 -0.05 3.45
CA ALA A 8 4.37 -0.33 3.33
C ALA A 8 3.68 -0.39 4.70
N GLU A 9 4.32 -1.01 5.70
CA GLU A 9 3.80 -1.07 7.08
C GLU A 9 3.61 0.33 7.70
N LYS A 10 4.60 1.22 7.51
CA LYS A 10 4.52 2.61 7.98
C LYS A 10 3.39 3.38 7.31
N LEU A 11 3.22 3.20 6.00
CA LEU A 11 2.12 3.83 5.25
C LEU A 11 0.76 3.30 5.73
N ALA A 12 0.62 1.98 5.85
CA ALA A 12 -0.59 1.32 6.33
C ALA A 12 -1.01 1.82 7.71
N THR A 13 -0.05 1.95 8.64
CA THR A 13 -0.29 2.47 9.98
C THR A 13 -0.82 3.90 9.92
N ARG A 14 -0.14 4.78 9.18
CA ARG A 14 -0.50 6.20 9.06
C ARG A 14 -1.90 6.39 8.45
N LEU A 15 -2.21 5.66 7.38
CA LEU A 15 -3.50 5.76 6.70
C LEU A 15 -4.64 5.26 7.60
N LYS A 16 -4.43 4.14 8.29
CA LYS A 16 -5.41 3.59 9.25
C LYS A 16 -5.68 4.55 10.42
N GLU A 17 -4.63 5.14 11.01
CA GLU A 17 -4.75 6.14 12.10
C GLU A 17 -5.58 7.35 11.67
N ARG A 18 -5.43 7.78 10.41
CA ARG A 18 -6.11 8.96 9.85
C ARG A 18 -7.45 8.64 9.18
N ARG A 19 -7.81 7.36 9.06
CA ARG A 19 -8.97 6.87 8.30
C ARG A 19 -8.96 7.35 6.85
N GLU A 20 -7.78 7.37 6.24
CA GLU A 20 -7.56 7.78 4.86
C GLU A 20 -7.45 6.55 3.94
N THR A 21 -7.87 6.71 2.70
CA THR A 21 -7.69 5.70 1.65
C THR A 21 -6.69 6.17 0.60
N VAL A 22 -6.08 5.21 -0.11
CA VAL A 22 -5.12 5.46 -1.19
C VAL A 22 -5.44 4.59 -2.39
N ALA A 23 -5.34 5.17 -3.59
CA ALA A 23 -5.33 4.45 -4.86
C ALA A 23 -3.95 4.60 -5.51
N VAL A 24 -3.51 3.57 -6.23
CA VAL A 24 -2.18 3.52 -6.84
C VAL A 24 -2.31 3.37 -8.35
N ALA A 25 -1.65 4.23 -9.13
CA ALA A 25 -1.51 4.06 -10.57
C ALA A 25 -0.06 3.68 -10.89
N GLU A 26 0.16 2.55 -11.55
CA GLU A 26 1.50 2.01 -11.82
C GLU A 26 1.76 1.88 -13.33
N SER A 27 2.99 2.19 -13.75
CA SER A 27 3.47 1.90 -15.10
C SER A 27 4.53 0.79 -15.05
N SER A 28 5.81 1.12 -15.15
CA SER A 28 6.91 0.14 -15.15
C SER A 28 7.13 -0.60 -13.82
N ALA A 29 6.46 -0.20 -12.74
CA ALA A 29 6.51 -0.90 -11.45
C ALA A 29 5.75 -2.23 -11.50
N GLY A 30 4.83 -2.42 -12.45
CA GLY A 30 4.20 -3.71 -12.71
C GLY A 30 3.36 -4.27 -11.56
N GLY A 31 2.83 -3.42 -10.69
CA GLY A 31 1.99 -3.84 -9.57
C GLY A 31 2.75 -4.09 -8.26
N LEU A 32 4.08 -3.88 -8.23
CA LEU A 32 4.88 -4.12 -7.02
C LEU A 32 4.48 -3.20 -5.86
N ILE A 33 4.04 -1.97 -6.12
CA ILE A 33 3.57 -1.07 -5.05
C ILE A 33 2.25 -1.59 -4.50
N SER A 34 1.30 -1.91 -5.38
CA SER A 34 0.01 -2.47 -4.99
C SER A 34 0.17 -3.79 -4.24
N ALA A 35 1.05 -4.67 -4.68
CA ALA A 35 1.34 -5.95 -4.04
C ALA A 35 1.83 -5.76 -2.60
N GLU A 36 2.76 -4.83 -2.37
CA GLU A 36 3.31 -4.59 -1.04
C GLU A 36 2.30 -3.97 -0.07
N LEU A 37 1.44 -3.08 -0.57
CA LEU A 37 0.35 -2.51 0.21
C LEU A 37 -0.73 -3.54 0.54
N LEU A 38 -1.06 -4.44 -0.40
CA LEU A 38 -2.00 -5.53 -0.19
C LEU A 38 -1.47 -6.60 0.77
N ALA A 39 -0.15 -6.80 0.82
CA ALA A 39 0.48 -7.74 1.74
C ALA A 39 0.39 -7.32 3.21
N GLN A 40 0.07 -6.06 3.51
CA GLN A 40 -0.04 -5.59 4.88
C GLN A 40 -1.34 -6.05 5.56
N PRO A 41 -1.30 -6.45 6.84
CA PRO A 41 -2.50 -6.76 7.60
C PRO A 41 -3.50 -5.59 7.64
N GLY A 42 -4.74 -5.88 7.23
CA GLY A 42 -5.83 -4.91 7.19
C GLY A 42 -5.78 -3.94 6.00
N ALA A 43 -5.13 -4.32 4.89
CA ALA A 43 -5.07 -3.53 3.66
C ALA A 43 -6.44 -3.02 3.19
N SER A 44 -7.51 -3.80 3.36
CA SER A 44 -8.89 -3.40 2.99
C SER A 44 -9.40 -2.15 3.71
N ALA A 45 -8.78 -1.74 4.82
CA ALA A 45 -9.17 -0.53 5.54
C ALA A 45 -8.66 0.76 4.87
N TYR A 46 -7.66 0.68 3.98
CA TYR A 46 -7.03 1.88 3.38
C TYR A 46 -6.70 1.76 1.89
N PHE A 47 -6.56 0.57 1.32
CA PHE A 47 -6.24 0.42 -0.11
C PHE A 47 -7.53 0.40 -0.93
N LEU A 48 -7.75 1.45 -1.72
CA LEU A 48 -8.94 1.62 -2.55
C LEU A 48 -8.89 0.80 -3.84
N GLY A 49 -7.70 0.63 -4.41
CA GLY A 49 -7.48 -0.07 -5.67
C GLY A 49 -6.26 0.44 -6.42
N GLY A 50 -5.92 -0.22 -7.53
CA GLY A 50 -4.88 0.25 -8.43
C GLY A 50 -5.15 -0.06 -9.89
N ALA A 51 -4.46 0.67 -10.78
CA ALA A 51 -4.56 0.58 -12.23
C ALA A 51 -3.18 0.66 -12.91
#